data_AF-A0A1L5P3A7-F1
#
_entry.id   AF-A0A1L5P3A7-F1
#
_cell.length_a   1.000
_cell.length_b   1.000
_cell.length_c   1.000
_cell.angle_alpha   90.00
_cell.angle_beta   90.00
_cell.angle_gamma   90.00
#
_symmetry.space_group_name_H-M   'P 1'
#
loop_
_entity.id
_entity.type
_entity.pdbx_description
1 polymer ?
#
loop_
_entity_poly.entity_id
_entity_poly.type
_entity_poly.pdbx_seq_one_letter_code
_entity_poly.pdbx_strand_id
1 'polypeptide(L)'
;MMQTLAALLTPTIAAIAIVIAFLQWRTAHQKVMLDLFERRLRVYDEVHKVVVYFWTNEGNLVGFNAGRKLAAAYADARFLFGDEVPEAIESLKAKVYDLSRLKNRLEKTEEDGPEREAIVSEILGIEDHFNKWPLDFSELCLPYLKMDQKRIRTPAEWLSDRNKIRLSYADKE
;
A
#
# COMPACT_ATOMS: atom_id res chain seq x y z
N MET A 1 -11.23 -39.39 -46.59
CA MET A 1 -10.78 -39.58 -45.18
C MET A 1 -9.67 -38.60 -44.78
N MET A 2 -8.69 -38.29 -45.63
CA MET A 2 -7.63 -37.30 -45.32
C MET A 2 -8.16 -35.86 -45.12
N GLN A 3 -9.13 -35.43 -45.95
CA GLN A 3 -9.65 -34.04 -45.92
C GLN A 3 -10.54 -33.73 -44.71
N THR A 4 -11.24 -34.73 -44.15
CA THR A 4 -12.12 -34.55 -42.98
C THR A 4 -11.32 -34.37 -41.68
N LEU A 5 -10.16 -35.00 -41.57
CA LEU A 5 -9.24 -34.83 -40.44
C LEU A 5 -8.58 -33.44 -40.46
N ALA A 6 -8.21 -32.93 -41.64
CA ALA A 6 -7.69 -31.57 -41.79
C ALA A 6 -8.76 -30.50 -41.51
N ALA A 7 -10.02 -30.76 -41.86
CA ALA A 7 -11.14 -29.84 -41.60
C ALA A 7 -11.49 -29.71 -40.10
N LEU A 8 -11.26 -30.74 -39.28
CA LEU A 8 -11.42 -30.67 -37.82
C LEU A 8 -10.21 -30.05 -37.10
N LEU A 9 -9.03 -30.03 -37.75
CA LEU A 9 -7.81 -29.50 -37.15
C LEU A 9 -7.88 -27.99 -36.93
N THR A 10 -8.42 -27.27 -37.92
CA THR A 10 -8.56 -25.80 -37.90
C THR A 10 -9.44 -25.29 -36.75
N PRO A 11 -10.69 -25.80 -36.55
CA PRO A 11 -11.51 -25.39 -35.40
C PRO A 11 -10.91 -25.83 -34.07
N THR A 12 -10.18 -26.96 -34.03
CA THR A 12 -9.49 -27.42 -32.80
C THR A 12 -8.37 -26.46 -32.41
N ILE A 13 -7.52 -26.07 -33.37
CA ILE A 13 -6.46 -25.09 -33.14
C ILE A 13 -7.06 -23.73 -32.75
N ALA A 14 -8.14 -23.31 -33.42
CA ALA A 14 -8.83 -22.06 -33.08
C ALA A 14 -9.37 -22.09 -31.64
N ALA A 15 -9.99 -23.18 -31.21
CA ALA A 15 -10.47 -23.35 -29.84
C ALA A 15 -9.32 -23.31 -28.82
N ILE A 16 -8.21 -24.00 -29.10
CA ILE A 16 -7.01 -23.95 -28.24
C ILE A 16 -6.45 -22.53 -28.16
N ALA A 17 -6.34 -21.82 -29.29
CA ALA A 17 -5.86 -20.46 -29.33
C ALA A 17 -6.72 -19.50 -28.50
N ILE A 18 -8.05 -19.64 -28.56
CA ILE A 18 -9.00 -18.86 -27.73
C ILE A 18 -8.76 -19.13 -26.23
N VAL A 19 -8.61 -20.41 -25.84
CA VAL A 19 -8.33 -20.78 -24.45
C VAL A 19 -7.01 -20.18 -23.97
N ILE A 20 -5.94 -20.29 -24.76
CA ILE A 20 -4.63 -19.73 -24.42
C ILE A 20 -4.71 -18.21 -24.29
N ALA A 21 -5.36 -17.53 -25.23
CA ALA A 21 -5.52 -16.08 -25.20
C ALA A 21 -6.29 -15.62 -23.93
N PHE A 22 -7.34 -16.35 -23.55
CA PHE A 22 -8.09 -16.07 -22.32
C PHE A 22 -7.22 -16.24 -21.05
N LEU A 23 -6.43 -17.31 -20.98
CA LEU A 23 -5.51 -17.55 -19.87
C LEU A 23 -4.44 -16.47 -19.80
N GLN A 24 -3.87 -16.08 -20.94
CA GLN A 24 -2.87 -15.00 -21.02
C GLN A 24 -3.44 -13.66 -20.57
N TRP A 25 -4.65 -13.30 -21.03
CA TRP A 25 -5.32 -12.08 -20.59
C TRP A 25 -5.54 -12.07 -19.08
N ARG A 26 -6.00 -13.19 -18.51
CA ARG A 26 -6.20 -13.32 -17.07
C ARG A 26 -4.88 -13.16 -16.29
N THR A 27 -3.81 -13.81 -16.73
CA THR A 27 -2.48 -13.68 -16.09
C THR A 27 -1.94 -12.26 -16.20
N ALA A 28 -2.06 -11.63 -17.37
CA ALA A 28 -1.65 -10.25 -17.57
C ALA A 28 -2.43 -9.29 -16.67
N HIS A 29 -3.75 -9.46 -16.58
CA HIS A 29 -4.59 -8.64 -15.71
C HIS A 29 -4.22 -8.79 -14.24
N GLN A 30 -4.00 -10.01 -13.75
CA GLN A 30 -3.54 -10.26 -12.38
C GLN A 30 -2.17 -9.62 -12.12
N LYS A 31 -1.25 -9.69 -13.08
CA LYS A 31 0.08 -9.08 -12.97
C LYS A 31 -0.01 -7.55 -12.86
N VAL A 32 -0.87 -6.90 -13.67
CA VAL A 32 -1.07 -5.44 -13.60
C VAL A 32 -1.62 -5.02 -12.24
N MET A 33 -2.58 -5.77 -11.68
CA MET A 33 -3.12 -5.50 -10.36
C MET A 33 -2.06 -5.66 -9.25
N LEU A 34 -1.22 -6.69 -9.34
CA LEU A 34 -0.12 -6.90 -8.40
C LEU A 34 0.92 -5.78 -8.49
N ASP A 35 1.32 -5.38 -9.70
CA ASP A 35 2.27 -4.30 -9.91
C ASP A 35 1.75 -2.97 -9.34
N LEU A 36 0.47 -2.66 -9.55
CA LEU A 36 -0.16 -1.49 -8.94
C LEU A 36 -0.16 -1.55 -7.41
N PHE A 37 -0.48 -2.72 -6.85
CA PHE A 37 -0.45 -2.95 -5.40
C PHE A 37 0.97 -2.77 -4.85
N GLU A 38 1.99 -3.37 -5.46
CA GLU A 38 3.38 -3.24 -5.03
C GLU A 38 3.87 -1.79 -5.08
N ARG A 39 3.48 -1.03 -6.11
CA ARG A 39 3.81 0.40 -6.22
C ARG A 39 3.15 1.22 -5.11
N ARG A 40 1.89 0.94 -4.79
CA ARG A 40 1.18 1.61 -3.68
C ARG A 40 1.76 1.24 -2.32
N LEU A 41 2.01 -0.06 -2.10
CA LEU A 41 2.59 -0.54 -0.84
C LEU A 41 3.97 0.08 -0.61
N ARG A 42 4.77 0.26 -1.66
CA ARG A 42 6.06 0.95 -1.57
C ARG A 42 5.92 2.38 -1.02
N VAL A 43 4.95 3.16 -1.51
CA VAL A 43 4.73 4.53 -1.00
C VAL A 43 4.35 4.49 0.48
N TYR A 44 3.43 3.59 0.85
CA TYR A 44 3.03 3.40 2.24
C TYR A 44 4.23 3.05 3.15
N ASP A 45 5.06 2.09 2.73
CA ASP A 45 6.26 1.68 3.45
C ASP A 45 7.28 2.81 3.58
N GLU A 46 7.51 3.58 2.51
CA GLU A 46 8.45 4.70 2.55
C GLU A 46 7.98 5.79 3.52
N VAL A 47 6.69 6.12 3.54
CA VAL A 47 6.13 7.07 4.51
C VAL A 47 6.29 6.56 5.94
N HIS A 48 5.97 5.28 6.19
CA HIS A 48 6.14 4.67 7.51
C HIS A 48 7.60 4.65 7.98
N LYS A 49 8.54 4.30 7.08
CA LYS A 49 9.98 4.37 7.36
C LYS A 49 10.43 5.79 7.71
N VAL A 50 9.86 6.82 7.09
CA VAL A 50 10.20 8.21 7.44
C VAL A 50 9.72 8.57 8.83
N VAL A 51 8.50 8.16 9.22
CA VAL A 51 7.99 8.37 10.58
C VAL A 51 8.90 7.67 11.61
N VAL A 52 9.26 6.41 11.37
CA VAL A 52 10.19 5.67 12.24
C VAL A 52 11.57 6.33 12.28
N TYR A 53 12.10 6.77 11.13
CA TYR A 53 13.37 7.49 11.05
C TYR A 53 13.35 8.77 11.86
N PHE A 54 12.27 9.55 11.77
CA PHE A 54 12.12 10.81 12.49
C PHE A 54 12.07 10.60 14.02
N TRP A 55 11.49 9.49 14.49
CA TRP A 55 11.43 9.17 15.92
C TRP A 55 12.69 8.56 16.51
N THR A 56 13.39 7.75 15.72
CA THR A 56 14.56 7.00 16.21
C THR A 56 15.88 7.76 16.08
N ASN A 57 15.90 8.85 15.34
CA ASN A 57 17.10 9.65 15.11
C ASN A 57 16.98 11.02 15.76
N GLU A 58 18.08 11.50 16.31
CA GLU A 58 18.20 12.83 16.90
C GLU A 58 19.16 13.70 16.09
N GLY A 59 19.00 15.02 16.19
CA GLY A 59 19.90 16.00 15.61
C GLY A 59 19.29 16.90 14.53
N ASN A 60 20.01 17.99 14.24
CA ASN A 60 19.51 19.14 13.49
C ASN A 60 19.08 18.87 12.04
N LEU A 61 19.56 17.78 11.44
CA LEU A 61 19.25 17.43 10.04
C LEU A 61 18.11 16.40 9.90
N VAL A 62 17.64 15.81 11.00
CA VAL A 62 16.62 14.74 10.95
C VAL A 62 15.33 15.26 10.33
N GLY A 63 14.81 16.39 10.80
CA GLY A 63 13.60 17.01 10.24
C GLY A 63 13.74 17.39 8.76
N PHE A 64 14.89 17.94 8.37
CA PHE A 64 15.16 18.29 6.97
C PHE A 64 15.18 17.05 6.06
N ASN A 65 15.85 15.98 6.50
CA ASN A 65 15.94 14.73 5.75
C ASN A 65 14.60 14.00 5.68
N ALA A 66 13.84 13.97 6.78
CA ALA A 66 12.49 13.43 6.82
C ALA A 66 11.58 14.19 5.84
N GLY A 67 11.60 15.52 5.88
CA GLY A 67 10.80 16.36 4.98
C GLY A 67 11.11 16.13 3.48
N ARG A 68 12.39 15.96 3.12
CA ARG A 68 12.77 15.61 1.73
C ARG A 68 12.25 14.24 1.30
N LYS A 69 12.32 13.24 2.19
CA LYS A 69 11.79 11.90 1.90
C LYS A 69 10.26 11.91 1.76
N LEU A 70 9.56 12.68 2.60
CA LEU A 70 8.11 12.88 2.46
C LEU A 70 7.74 13.60 1.17
N ALA A 71 8.52 14.59 0.74
CA ALA A 71 8.29 15.26 -0.55
C ALA A 71 8.42 14.30 -1.75
N ALA A 72 9.38 13.35 -1.69
CA ALA A 72 9.49 12.31 -2.70
C ALA A 72 8.29 11.35 -2.66
N ALA A 73 7.88 10.90 -1.46
CA ALA A 73 6.71 10.05 -1.29
C ALA A 73 5.42 10.73 -1.79
N TYR A 74 5.25 12.03 -1.53
CA TYR A 74 4.15 12.83 -2.06
C TYR A 74 4.11 12.82 -3.60
N ALA A 75 5.27 13.03 -4.23
CA ALA A 75 5.37 13.09 -5.68
C ALA A 75 5.00 11.76 -6.36
N ASP A 76 5.28 10.63 -5.70
CA ASP A 76 4.84 9.30 -6.15
C ASP A 76 3.36 9.05 -5.83
N ALA A 77 2.91 9.46 -4.63
CA ALA A 77 1.55 9.25 -4.17
C ALA A 77 0.51 9.89 -5.08
N ARG A 78 0.77 11.11 -5.58
CA ARG A 78 -0.16 11.86 -6.45
C ARG A 78 -0.57 11.14 -7.74
N PHE A 79 0.19 10.12 -8.15
CA PHE A 79 -0.09 9.34 -9.35
C PHE A 79 -0.68 7.95 -9.05
N LEU A 80 -0.59 7.50 -7.80
CA LEU A 80 -0.94 6.14 -7.39
C LEU A 80 -2.24 6.09 -6.56
N PHE A 81 -2.58 7.19 -5.90
CA PHE A 81 -3.69 7.34 -4.98
C PHE A 81 -4.59 8.53 -5.39
N GLY A 82 -5.76 8.64 -4.76
CA GLY A 82 -6.56 9.87 -4.78
C GLY A 82 -5.91 10.98 -3.94
N ASP A 83 -6.43 12.20 -4.05
CA ASP A 83 -5.85 13.42 -3.47
C ASP A 83 -5.71 13.36 -1.93
N GLU A 84 -6.51 12.53 -1.25
CA GLU A 84 -6.49 12.40 0.20
C GLU A 84 -5.16 11.85 0.76
N VAL A 85 -4.49 10.94 0.05
CA VAL A 85 -3.23 10.33 0.51
C VAL A 85 -2.05 11.31 0.37
N PRO A 86 -1.82 11.95 -0.81
CA PRO A 86 -0.84 13.02 -0.94
C PRO A 86 -1.07 14.17 0.05
N GLU A 87 -2.32 14.60 0.25
CA GLU A 87 -2.63 15.66 1.23
C GLU A 87 -2.24 15.25 2.65
N ALA A 88 -2.49 14.01 3.05
CA ALA A 88 -2.05 13.49 4.34
C ALA A 88 -0.52 13.49 4.48
N ILE A 89 0.21 13.10 3.43
CA ILE A 89 1.69 13.13 3.41
C ILE A 89 2.21 14.56 3.51
N GLU A 90 1.59 15.51 2.81
CA GLU A 90 1.97 16.93 2.86
C GLU A 90 1.71 17.54 4.26
N SER A 91 0.58 17.19 4.87
CA SER A 91 0.24 17.57 6.25
C SER A 91 1.27 17.01 7.26
N LEU A 92 1.67 15.76 7.10
CA LEU A 92 2.74 15.17 7.91
C LEU A 92 4.06 15.93 7.73
N LYS A 93 4.42 16.27 6.50
CA LYS A 93 5.65 17.03 6.21
C LYS A 93 5.66 18.39 6.92
N ALA A 94 4.53 19.11 6.92
CA ALA A 94 4.40 20.37 7.64
C ALA A 94 4.63 20.17 9.15
N LYS A 95 4.01 19.15 9.75
CA LYS A 95 4.18 18.84 11.18
C LYS A 95 5.61 18.44 11.56
N VAL A 96 6.32 17.73 10.67
CA VAL A 96 7.75 17.43 10.84
C VAL A 96 8.57 18.72 10.94
N TYR A 97 8.30 19.70 10.08
CA TYR A 97 9.00 20.98 10.12
C TYR A 97 8.64 21.80 11.35
N ASP A 98 7.37 21.83 11.75
CA ASP A 98 6.91 22.54 12.95
C ASP A 98 7.56 21.97 14.20
N LEU A 99 7.56 20.64 14.36
CA LEU A 99 8.19 19.98 15.50
C LEU A 99 9.71 20.23 15.53
N SER A 100 10.37 20.15 14.38
CA SER A 100 11.81 20.44 14.27
C SER A 100 12.13 21.90 14.65
N ARG A 101 11.28 22.84 14.21
CA ARG A 101 11.40 24.26 14.57
C ARG A 101 11.22 24.47 16.07
N LEU A 102 10.23 23.82 16.68
CA LEU A 102 9.96 23.93 18.12
C LEU A 102 11.07 23.32 18.95
N LYS A 103 11.59 22.14 18.58
CA LYS A 103 12.75 21.52 19.25
C LYS A 103 13.97 22.45 19.20
N ASN A 104 14.27 23.02 18.03
CA ASN A 104 15.37 23.99 17.88
C ASN A 104 15.15 25.29 18.70
N ARG A 105 13.90 25.72 18.91
CA ARG A 105 13.58 26.87 19.77
C ARG A 105 13.77 26.52 21.24
N LEU A 106 13.32 25.33 21.65
CA LEU A 106 13.45 24.82 23.01
C LEU A 106 14.93 24.73 23.41
N GLU A 107 15.79 24.19 22.55
CA GLU A 107 17.24 24.10 22.79
C GLU A 107 17.91 25.47 23.00
N LYS A 108 17.38 26.53 22.39
CA LYS A 108 17.90 27.90 22.52
C LYS A 108 17.33 28.66 23.71
N THR A 109 16.36 28.09 24.40
CA THR A 109 15.71 28.71 25.56
C THR A 109 16.44 28.23 26.82
N GLU A 110 17.34 29.06 27.36
CA GLU A 110 18.27 28.67 28.44
C GLU A 110 17.63 28.64 29.84
N GLU A 111 16.60 29.44 30.08
CA GLU A 111 15.95 29.55 31.40
C GLU A 111 14.61 28.81 31.46
N ASP A 112 14.37 28.13 32.58
CA ASP A 112 13.05 27.60 32.91
C ASP A 112 12.09 28.76 33.22
N GLY A 113 11.03 28.87 32.42
CA GLY A 113 10.05 29.93 32.51
C GLY A 113 8.80 29.66 31.67
N PRO A 114 7.80 30.55 31.72
CA PRO A 114 6.51 30.35 31.06
C PRO A 114 6.62 30.18 29.54
N GLU A 115 7.65 30.75 28.90
CA GLU A 115 7.92 30.55 27.47
C GLU A 115 8.35 29.12 27.16
N ARG A 116 9.22 28.54 27.99
CA ARG A 116 9.69 27.16 27.85
C ARG A 116 8.55 26.17 28.03
N GLU A 117 7.69 26.38 29.03
CA GLU A 117 6.50 25.56 29.28
C GLU A 117 5.53 25.60 28.09
N ALA A 118 5.31 26.78 27.50
CA ALA A 118 4.47 26.93 26.31
C ALA A 118 5.02 26.12 25.12
N ILE A 119 6.33 26.20 24.85
CA ILE A 119 6.98 25.44 23.77
C ILE A 119 6.87 23.93 24.01
N VAL A 120 7.11 23.47 25.24
CA VAL A 120 6.97 22.04 25.60
C VAL A 120 5.52 21.58 25.40
N SER A 121 4.54 22.38 25.80
CA SER A 121 3.12 22.06 25.59
C SER A 121 2.76 21.94 24.11
N GLU A 122 3.25 22.85 23.26
CA GLU A 122 3.08 22.77 21.80
C GLU A 122 3.72 21.50 21.21
N ILE A 123 4.94 21.16 21.63
CA ILE A 123 5.63 19.93 21.21
C ILE A 123 4.79 18.71 21.56
N LEU A 124 4.34 18.58 22.81
CA LEU A 124 3.51 17.46 23.26
C LEU A 124 2.22 17.31 22.45
N GLY A 125 1.58 18.44 22.09
CA GLY A 125 0.40 18.42 21.23
C GLY A 125 0.68 17.90 19.81
N ILE A 126 1.82 18.26 19.24
CA ILE A 126 2.25 17.72 17.94
C ILE A 126 2.61 16.23 18.06
N GLU A 127 3.32 15.83 19.12
CA GLU A 127 3.70 14.44 19.35
C GLU A 127 2.49 13.51 19.55
N ASP A 128 1.44 13.94 20.26
CA ASP A 128 0.17 13.19 20.35
C ASP A 128 -0.47 12.97 18.97
N HIS A 129 -0.45 14.00 18.13
CA HIS A 129 -0.93 13.86 16.76
C HIS A 129 -0.07 12.87 15.95
N PHE A 130 1.27 12.92 16.07
CA PHE A 130 2.17 11.97 15.42
C PHE A 130 1.97 10.52 15.88
N ASN A 131 1.52 10.29 17.11
CA ASN A 131 1.26 8.94 17.61
C ASN A 131 0.01 8.32 16.99
N LYS A 132 -1.01 9.15 16.68
CA LYS A 132 -2.27 8.69 16.05
C LYS A 132 -2.17 8.60 14.54
N TRP A 133 -1.37 9.49 13.94
CA TRP A 133 -1.24 9.65 12.50
C TRP A 133 -0.95 8.35 11.72
N PRO A 134 -0.09 7.42 12.17
CA PRO A 134 0.16 6.17 11.45
C PRO A 134 -1.08 5.30 11.28
N LEU A 135 -1.99 5.29 12.26
CA LEU A 135 -3.25 4.55 12.17
C LEU A 135 -4.18 5.23 11.16
N ASP A 136 -4.37 6.54 11.29
CA ASP A 136 -5.22 7.33 10.38
C ASP A 136 -4.73 7.21 8.93
N PHE A 137 -3.42 7.29 8.70
CA PHE A 137 -2.82 7.13 7.39
C PHE A 137 -3.00 5.72 6.82
N SER A 138 -2.91 4.70 7.68
CA SER A 138 -3.19 3.32 7.29
C SER A 138 -4.63 3.16 6.83
N GLU A 139 -5.59 3.73 7.57
CA GLU A 139 -7.01 3.71 7.21
C GLU A 139 -7.28 4.42 5.87
N LEU A 140 -6.64 5.56 5.61
CA LEU A 140 -6.71 6.25 4.32
C LEU A 140 -6.16 5.40 3.16
N CYS A 141 -5.10 4.62 3.41
CA CYS A 141 -4.50 3.76 2.40
C CYS A 141 -5.25 2.43 2.19
N LEU A 142 -6.09 2.00 3.13
CA LEU A 142 -6.79 0.71 3.07
C LEU A 142 -7.59 0.51 1.77
N PRO A 143 -8.42 1.44 1.28
CA PRO A 143 -9.17 1.25 0.04
C PRO A 143 -8.27 0.97 -1.18
N TYR A 144 -7.02 1.43 -1.14
CA TYR A 144 -6.06 1.30 -2.23
C TYR A 144 -5.16 0.06 -2.11
N LEU A 145 -4.91 -0.39 -0.88
CA LEU A 145 -4.02 -1.51 -0.56
C LEU A 145 -4.77 -2.82 -0.28
N LYS A 146 -6.07 -2.77 -0.02
CA LYS A 146 -6.83 -3.96 0.33
C LYS A 146 -7.05 -4.85 -0.90
N MET A 147 -6.35 -5.97 -0.94
CA MET A 147 -6.59 -7.02 -1.93
C MET A 147 -7.74 -7.93 -1.47
N ASP A 148 -8.99 -7.48 -1.68
CA ASP A 148 -10.20 -8.26 -1.36
C ASP A 148 -10.42 -9.48 -2.29
N GLN A 149 -9.60 -9.63 -3.34
CA GLN A 149 -9.64 -10.80 -4.21
C GLN A 149 -9.19 -12.06 -3.46
N LYS A 150 -10.14 -12.79 -2.88
CA LYS A 150 -9.97 -14.21 -2.56
C LYS A 150 -9.59 -14.94 -3.84
N ARG A 151 -8.47 -15.69 -3.80
CA ARG A 151 -7.95 -16.50 -4.91
C ARG A 151 -9.10 -17.12 -5.74
N ILE A 152 -9.26 -16.66 -6.98
CA ILE A 152 -10.27 -17.21 -7.89
C ILE A 152 -9.79 -18.62 -8.26
N ARG A 153 -10.47 -19.65 -7.72
CA ARG A 153 -10.19 -21.07 -7.95
C ARG A 153 -10.10 -21.38 -9.44
N THR A 154 -9.18 -22.25 -9.81
CA THR A 154 -9.11 -22.79 -11.17
C THR A 154 -10.29 -23.72 -11.44
N PRO A 155 -10.71 -23.95 -12.71
CA PRO A 155 -11.74 -24.93 -13.03
C PRO A 155 -11.41 -26.35 -12.53
N ALA A 156 -10.12 -26.72 -12.53
CA ALA A 156 -9.66 -28.01 -11.99
C ALA A 156 -9.84 -28.10 -10.47
N GLU A 157 -9.54 -27.03 -9.73
CA GLU A 157 -9.79 -26.96 -8.29
C GLU A 157 -11.29 -26.95 -7.98
N TRP A 158 -12.09 -26.25 -8.76
CA TRP A 158 -13.56 -26.27 -8.63
C TRP A 158 -14.12 -27.68 -8.86
N LEU A 159 -13.61 -28.40 -9.86
CA LEU A 159 -13.99 -29.79 -10.14
C LEU A 159 -13.54 -30.75 -9.02
N SER A 160 -12.31 -30.58 -8.52
CA SER A 160 -11.77 -31.36 -7.41
C SER A 160 -12.60 -31.17 -6.13
N ASP A 161 -12.96 -29.92 -5.82
CA ASP A 161 -13.82 -29.61 -4.66
C ASP A 161 -15.23 -30.18 -4.83
N ARG A 162 -15.82 -30.10 -6.02
CA ARG A 162 -17.11 -30.71 -6.34
C ARG A 162 -17.06 -32.24 -6.20
N ASN A 163 -15.96 -32.87 -6.59
CA ASN A 163 -15.75 -34.31 -6.40
C ASN A 163 -15.58 -34.68 -4.92
N LYS A 164 -14.84 -33.90 -4.13
CA LYS A 164 -14.72 -34.11 -2.68
C LYS A 164 -16.06 -34.00 -1.96
N ILE A 165 -16.90 -33.03 -2.34
CA ILE A 165 -18.26 -32.89 -1.82
C ILE A 165 -19.09 -34.13 -2.15
N ARG A 166 -19.04 -34.64 -3.40
CA ARG A 166 -19.75 -35.88 -3.79
C ARG A 166 -19.30 -37.11 -3.00
N LEU A 167 -18.00 -37.26 -2.75
CA LEU A 167 -17.45 -38.40 -2.00
C LEU A 167 -17.84 -38.35 -0.52
N SER A 168 -17.95 -37.16 0.08
CA SER A 168 -18.38 -37.02 1.48
C SER A 168 -19.84 -37.45 1.77
N TYR A 169 -20.66 -37.57 0.72
CA TYR A 169 -22.02 -38.12 0.83
C TYR A 169 -22.07 -39.63 0.61
N ALA A 170 -21.02 -40.25 0.07
CA ALA A 170 -20.93 -41.69 -0.15
C ALA A 170 -20.40 -42.44 1.10
N ASP A 171 -19.68 -41.76 1.99
CA ASP A 171 -19.16 -42.33 3.26
C ASP A 171 -20.16 -42.28 4.44
N LYS A 172 -21.45 -41.97 4.18
CA LYS A 172 -22.50 -41.84 5.21
C LYS A 172 -23.60 -42.92 5.15
N GLU A 173 -23.38 -44.00 4.40
CA GLU A 173 -24.18 -45.24 4.49
C GLU A 173 -23.38 -46.33 5.19
#